data_AF-A0A023CZD7-F1
#
_entry.id   AF-A0A023CZD7-F1
#
_cell.length_a   1.000
_cell.length_b   1.000
_cell.length_c   1.000
_cell.angle_alpha   90.00
_cell.angle_beta   90.00
_cell.angle_gamma   90.00
#
_symmetry.space_group_name_H-M   'P 1'
#
loop_
_entity.id
_entity.type
_entity.pdbx_description
1 polymer ?
#
loop_
_entity_poly.entity_id
_entity_poly.type
_entity_poly.pdbx_seq_one_letter_code
_entity_poly.pdbx_strand_id
1 'polypeptide(L)'
;MGRKKGFQQAEILVIISNVFIEYGFEGTSLDDLVKATGLLRGSLYSAFGSKRGMFSAALAENIKQGKDSETTINLVIIAMMELTAKDKAVKKLVEYWYEENSFLNIAELLGEAILKRSHLSGGNLNNGK
;
A
#
# COMPACT_ATOMS: atom_id res chain seq x y z
N MET A 1 19.76 -19.29 -9.67
CA MET A 1 18.40 -19.25 -10.26
C MET A 1 17.37 -18.42 -9.47
N GLY A 2 17.73 -17.72 -8.38
CA GLY A 2 16.76 -16.98 -7.52
C GLY A 2 16.29 -15.62 -8.03
N ARG A 3 17.08 -14.93 -8.87
CA ARG A 3 16.75 -13.56 -9.35
C ARG A 3 15.44 -13.51 -10.16
N LYS A 4 15.13 -14.53 -10.96
CA LYS A 4 13.92 -14.59 -11.78
C LYS A 4 12.65 -14.73 -10.92
N LYS A 5 12.70 -15.51 -9.83
CA LYS A 5 11.55 -15.69 -8.92
C LYS A 5 11.28 -14.44 -8.10
N GLY A 6 12.33 -13.80 -7.56
CA GLY A 6 12.19 -12.55 -6.82
C GLY A 6 11.65 -11.40 -7.68
N PHE A 7 12.12 -11.30 -8.93
CA PHE A 7 11.63 -10.30 -9.88
C PHE A 7 10.14 -10.47 -10.21
N GLN A 8 9.70 -11.69 -10.49
CA GLN A 8 8.27 -12.00 -10.70
C GLN A 8 7.43 -11.68 -9.46
N GLN A 9 7.95 -11.92 -8.26
CA GLN A 9 7.23 -11.61 -7.03
C GLN A 9 7.08 -10.10 -6.83
N ALA A 10 8.10 -9.30 -7.12
CA ALA A 10 8.01 -7.84 -7.05
C ALA A 10 6.96 -7.28 -8.02
N GLU A 11 6.88 -7.81 -9.25
CA GLU A 11 5.84 -7.43 -10.22
C GLU A 11 4.43 -7.75 -9.72
N ILE A 12 4.24 -8.93 -9.13
CA ILE A 12 2.94 -9.31 -8.53
C ILE A 12 2.59 -8.41 -7.35
N LEU A 13 3.56 -8.01 -6.53
CA LEU A 13 3.33 -7.09 -5.41
C LEU A 13 2.93 -5.70 -5.87
N VAL A 14 3.40 -5.22 -7.03
CA VAL A 14 2.92 -3.97 -7.63
C VAL A 14 1.43 -4.08 -7.98
N ILE A 15 1.02 -5.17 -8.62
CA ILE A 15 -0.39 -5.39 -8.96
C ILE A 15 -1.25 -5.47 -7.70
N ILE A 16 -0.82 -6.25 -6.69
CA ILE A 16 -1.50 -6.36 -5.40
C ILE A 16 -1.63 -4.99 -4.71
N SER A 17 -0.55 -4.17 -4.76
CA SER A 17 -0.57 -2.81 -4.20
C SER A 17 -1.69 -1.99 -4.82
N ASN A 18 -1.81 -2.01 -6.15
CA ASN A 18 -2.82 -1.23 -6.87
C ASN A 18 -4.24 -1.65 -6.50
N VAL A 19 -4.51 -2.96 -6.36
CA VAL A 19 -5.83 -3.46 -5.95
C VAL A 19 -6.20 -2.93 -4.56
N PHE A 20 -5.26 -2.98 -3.59
CA PHE A 20 -5.51 -2.41 -2.27
C PHE A 20 -5.68 -0.89 -2.29
N ILE A 21 -4.91 -0.18 -3.13
CA ILE A 21 -5.07 1.27 -3.31
C ILE A 21 -6.43 1.61 -3.90
N GLU A 22 -6.99 0.77 -4.77
CA GLU A 22 -8.30 0.99 -5.36
C GLU A 22 -9.43 0.74 -4.34
N TYR A 23 -9.41 -0.39 -3.64
CA TYR A 23 -10.56 -0.85 -2.84
C TYR A 23 -10.39 -0.73 -1.31
N GLY A 24 -9.22 -0.34 -0.82
CA GLY A 24 -8.87 -0.45 0.60
C GLY A 24 -8.60 -1.90 1.03
N PHE A 25 -8.21 -2.11 2.29
CA PHE A 25 -7.94 -3.46 2.79
C PHE A 25 -9.23 -4.26 2.98
N GLU A 26 -10.23 -3.69 3.65
CA GLU A 26 -11.50 -4.35 3.94
C GLU A 26 -12.31 -4.57 2.66
N GLY A 27 -12.32 -3.60 1.74
CA GLY A 27 -13.04 -3.68 0.47
C GLY A 27 -12.42 -4.62 -0.57
N THR A 28 -11.13 -4.95 -0.45
CA THR A 28 -10.48 -5.92 -1.36
C THR A 28 -10.91 -7.34 -1.03
N SER A 29 -11.44 -8.07 -2.02
CA SER A 29 -11.67 -9.51 -1.93
C SER A 29 -10.49 -10.32 -2.49
N LEU A 30 -10.47 -11.63 -2.21
CA LEU A 30 -9.47 -12.51 -2.84
C LEU A 30 -9.74 -12.73 -4.33
N ASP A 31 -10.99 -12.60 -4.78
CA ASP A 31 -11.31 -12.71 -6.20
C ASP A 31 -10.81 -11.51 -7.00
N ASP A 32 -10.82 -10.30 -6.42
CA ASP A 32 -10.21 -9.12 -7.04
C ASP A 32 -8.71 -9.32 -7.25
N LEU A 33 -8.02 -9.86 -6.23
CA LEU A 33 -6.59 -10.16 -6.29
C LEU A 33 -6.27 -11.26 -7.31
N VAL A 34 -7.07 -12.33 -7.35
CA VAL A 34 -6.93 -13.39 -8.37
C VAL A 34 -7.12 -12.82 -9.77
N LYS A 35 -8.17 -12.03 -9.98
CA LYS A 35 -8.50 -11.41 -11.27
C LYS A 35 -7.39 -10.47 -11.73
N ALA A 36 -6.89 -9.62 -10.84
CA ALA A 36 -5.86 -8.63 -11.18
C ALA A 36 -4.48 -9.28 -11.42
N THR A 37 -4.10 -10.26 -10.62
CA THR A 37 -2.78 -10.91 -10.73
C THR A 37 -2.73 -12.01 -11.79
N GLY A 38 -3.88 -12.54 -12.21
CA GLY A 38 -3.96 -13.71 -13.08
C GLY A 38 -3.50 -15.02 -12.42
N LEU A 39 -3.21 -14.98 -11.12
CA LEU A 39 -2.74 -16.15 -10.36
C LEU A 39 -3.92 -16.91 -9.76
N LEU A 40 -3.76 -18.22 -9.66
CA LEU A 40 -4.72 -19.05 -8.93
C LEU A 40 -4.74 -18.67 -7.44
N ARG A 41 -5.92 -18.76 -6.84
CA ARG A 41 -6.15 -18.53 -5.41
C ARG A 41 -5.16 -19.30 -4.52
N GLY A 42 -4.94 -20.58 -4.83
CA GLY A 42 -3.99 -21.43 -4.11
C GLY A 42 -2.54 -20.94 -4.19
N SER A 43 -2.12 -20.38 -5.33
CA SER A 43 -0.78 -19.81 -5.52
C SER A 43 -0.58 -18.56 -4.67
N LEU A 44 -1.59 -17.69 -4.61
CA LEU A 44 -1.55 -16.49 -3.76
C LEU A 44 -1.47 -16.87 -2.28
N TYR A 45 -2.29 -17.81 -1.82
CA TYR A 45 -2.19 -18.31 -0.44
C TYR A 45 -0.85 -19.01 -0.16
N SER A 46 -0.34 -19.81 -1.09
CA SER A 46 0.96 -20.46 -0.91
C SER A 46 2.10 -19.45 -0.81
N ALA A 47 2.02 -18.32 -1.52
CA ALA A 47 3.07 -17.31 -1.54
C ALA A 47 2.99 -16.34 -0.35
N PHE A 48 1.77 -15.96 0.06
CA PHE A 48 1.56 -14.85 1.00
C PHE A 48 0.75 -15.23 2.25
N GLY A 49 0.21 -16.45 2.32
CA GLY A 49 -0.50 -17.01 3.47
C GLY A 49 -1.93 -16.49 3.67
N SER A 50 -2.19 -15.21 3.44
CA SER A 50 -3.53 -14.59 3.63
C SER A 50 -3.66 -13.26 2.89
N LYS A 51 -4.89 -12.71 2.77
CA LYS A 51 -5.10 -11.32 2.29
C LYS A 51 -4.27 -10.32 3.11
N ARG A 52 -4.24 -10.51 4.43
CA ARG A 52 -3.41 -9.74 5.36
C ARG A 52 -1.91 -9.87 5.05
N GLY A 53 -1.46 -11.08 4.73
CA GLY A 53 -0.07 -11.32 4.32
C GLY A 53 0.27 -10.71 2.96
N MET A 54 -0.66 -10.70 2.01
CA MET A 54 -0.51 -10.02 0.71
C MET A 54 -0.36 -8.50 0.91
N PHE A 55 -1.22 -7.90 1.72
CA PHE A 55 -1.12 -6.48 2.07
C PHE A 55 0.20 -6.16 2.77
N SER A 56 0.57 -6.96 3.78
CA SER A 56 1.81 -6.75 4.54
C SER A 56 3.05 -6.86 3.65
N ALA A 57 3.07 -7.83 2.71
CA ALA A 57 4.17 -7.99 1.77
C ALA A 57 4.26 -6.82 0.78
N ALA A 58 3.11 -6.34 0.28
CA ALA A 58 3.05 -5.17 -0.60
C ALA A 58 3.56 -3.90 0.12
N LEU A 59 3.09 -3.65 1.34
CA LEU A 59 3.55 -2.52 2.16
C LEU A 59 5.05 -2.60 2.44
N ALA A 60 5.54 -3.75 2.91
CA ALA A 60 6.95 -3.94 3.25
C ALA A 60 7.87 -3.78 2.02
N GLU A 61 7.47 -4.30 0.86
CA GLU A 61 8.27 -4.16 -0.37
C GLU A 61 8.35 -2.70 -0.84
N ASN A 62 7.25 -1.95 -0.78
CA ASN A 62 7.24 -0.53 -1.14
C ASN A 62 8.11 0.31 -0.18
N ILE A 63 8.02 0.06 1.13
CA ILE A 63 8.88 0.73 2.13
C ILE A 63 10.36 0.38 1.90
N LYS A 64 10.67 -0.90 1.70
CA LYS A 64 12.05 -1.38 1.50
C LYS A 64 12.72 -0.78 0.26
N GLN A 65 11.95 -0.50 -0.79
CA GLN A 65 12.49 0.17 -1.98
C GLN A 65 12.90 1.63 -1.70
N GLY A 66 12.69 2.14 -0.48
CA GLY A 66 13.08 3.49 -0.06
C GLY A 66 12.34 4.56 -0.83
N LYS A 67 11.17 4.23 -1.38
CA LYS A 67 10.37 5.13 -2.18
C LYS A 67 9.27 5.67 -1.30
N ASP A 68 9.34 6.95 -0.93
CA ASP A 68 8.18 7.72 -0.48
C ASP A 68 7.34 8.12 -1.69
N SER A 69 6.97 7.09 -2.45
CA SER A 69 6.16 7.20 -3.64
C SER A 69 4.69 7.32 -3.26
N GLU A 70 3.90 7.82 -4.21
CA GLU A 70 2.45 7.82 -4.11
C GLU A 70 1.87 6.44 -3.76
N THR A 71 2.43 5.34 -4.29
CA THR A 71 2.03 3.98 -3.93
C THR A 71 2.26 3.69 -2.45
N THR A 72 3.46 3.97 -1.95
CA THR A 72 3.83 3.77 -0.54
C THR A 72 2.92 4.57 0.39
N ILE A 73 2.75 5.86 0.10
CA ILE A 73 1.94 6.78 0.91
C ILE A 73 0.48 6.30 0.93
N ASN A 74 -0.09 5.90 -0.22
CA ASN A 74 -1.46 5.39 -0.27
C ASN A 74 -1.63 4.08 0.53
N LEU A 75 -0.67 3.17 0.48
CA LEU A 75 -0.70 1.94 1.29
C LEU A 75 -0.56 2.25 2.79
N VAL A 76 0.28 3.22 3.16
CA VAL A 76 0.41 3.68 4.55
C VAL A 76 -0.91 4.27 5.05
N ILE A 77 -1.57 5.11 4.26
CA ILE A 77 -2.90 5.65 4.61
C ILE A 77 -3.89 4.51 4.88
N ILE A 78 -3.98 3.53 3.99
CA ILE A 78 -4.87 2.37 4.18
C ILE A 78 -4.49 1.58 5.44
N ALA A 79 -3.20 1.34 5.65
CA ALA A 79 -2.71 0.64 6.83
C ALA A 79 -3.13 1.37 8.12
N MET A 80 -2.89 2.67 8.20
CA MET A 80 -3.25 3.52 9.33
C MET A 80 -4.76 3.52 9.61
N MET A 81 -5.57 3.58 8.56
CA MET A 81 -7.02 3.70 8.67
C MET A 81 -7.71 2.37 9.01
N GLU A 82 -7.21 1.25 8.49
CA GLU A 82 -7.96 -0.01 8.52
C GLU A 82 -7.29 -1.12 9.34
N LEU A 83 -5.98 -1.02 9.59
CA LEU A 83 -5.19 -2.16 10.10
C LEU A 83 -4.43 -1.86 11.38
N THR A 84 -3.76 -0.71 11.51
CA THR A 84 -2.80 -0.45 12.61
C THR A 84 -3.42 -0.53 14.01
N ALA A 85 -4.72 -0.27 14.14
CA ALA A 85 -5.44 -0.39 15.41
C ALA A 85 -5.49 -1.84 15.94
N LYS A 86 -5.49 -2.84 15.06
CA LYS A 86 -5.69 -4.27 15.40
C LYS A 86 -4.53 -5.18 14.98
N ASP A 87 -3.66 -4.74 14.08
CA ASP A 87 -2.55 -5.52 13.54
C ASP A 87 -1.19 -4.93 13.94
N LYS A 88 -0.60 -5.51 15.00
CA LYS A 88 0.70 -5.07 15.53
C LYS A 88 1.85 -5.16 14.53
N ALA A 89 1.80 -6.11 13.59
CA ALA A 89 2.90 -6.27 12.65
C ALA A 89 2.80 -5.30 11.47
N VAL A 90 1.58 -4.98 11.02
CA VAL A 90 1.37 -3.85 10.09
C VAL A 90 1.72 -2.53 10.78
N LYS A 91 1.35 -2.35 12.05
CA LYS A 91 1.74 -1.17 12.83
C LYS A 91 3.25 -0.97 12.86
N LYS A 92 4.03 -2.02 13.09
CA LYS A 92 5.52 -1.95 13.05
C LYS A 92 6.07 -1.52 11.69
N LEU A 93 5.47 -1.95 10.58
CA LEU A 93 5.89 -1.50 9.25
C LEU A 93 5.65 0.01 9.08
N VAL A 94 4.49 0.51 9.54
CA VAL A 94 4.16 1.93 9.50
C VAL A 94 5.05 2.75 10.43
N GLU A 95 5.34 2.26 11.63
CA GLU A 95 6.29 2.89 12.57
C GLU A 95 7.68 3.00 11.94
N TYR A 96 8.18 1.93 11.32
CA TYR A 96 9.46 1.96 10.61
C TYR A 96 9.45 2.99 9.47
N TRP A 97 8.43 2.99 8.62
CA TRP A 97 8.31 4.00 7.55
C TRP A 97 8.26 5.43 8.10
N TYR A 98 7.56 5.65 9.21
CA TYR A 98 7.45 6.96 9.85
C TYR A 98 8.80 7.45 10.40
N GLU A 99 9.56 6.57 11.06
CA GLU A 99 10.88 6.89 11.62
C GLU A 99 11.89 7.23 10.52
N GLU A 100 11.94 6.43 9.45
CA GLU A 100 12.82 6.67 8.30
C GLU A 100 12.50 7.97 7.56
N ASN A 101 11.25 8.46 7.67
CA ASN A 101 10.75 9.69 7.06
C ASN A 101 10.63 10.87 8.01
N SER A 102 11.23 10.78 9.20
CA SER A 102 11.11 11.80 10.25
C SER A 102 11.61 13.18 9.86
N PHE A 103 12.37 13.31 8.77
CA PHE A 103 12.82 14.59 8.21
C PHE A 103 11.76 15.31 7.36
N LEU A 104 10.67 14.63 6.98
CA LEU A 104 9.58 15.19 6.20
C LEU A 104 8.45 15.72 7.09
N ASN A 105 7.65 16.65 6.55
CA ASN A 105 6.36 16.99 7.15
C ASN A 105 5.32 15.91 6.79
N ILE A 106 5.31 14.82 7.56
CA ILE A 106 4.45 13.65 7.28
C ILE A 106 2.97 14.02 7.29
N ALA A 107 2.53 14.95 8.15
CA ALA A 107 1.13 15.37 8.20
C ALA A 107 0.69 16.08 6.90
N GLU A 108 1.54 16.95 6.36
CA GLU A 108 1.31 17.61 5.07
C GLU A 108 1.33 16.59 3.92
N LEU A 109 2.34 15.71 3.87
CA LEU A 109 2.45 14.66 2.87
C LEU A 109 1.20 13.75 2.82
N LEU A 110 0.75 13.28 3.97
CA LEU A 110 -0.47 12.46 4.07
C LEU A 110 -1.72 13.25 3.69
N GLY A 111 -1.81 14.52 4.11
CA GLY A 111 -2.90 15.42 3.77
C GLY A 111 -3.02 15.65 2.26
N GLU A 112 -1.92 15.97 1.59
CA GLU A 112 -1.86 16.14 0.15
C GLU A 112 -2.27 14.86 -0.60
N ALA A 113 -1.77 13.70 -0.16
CA ALA A 113 -2.14 12.42 -0.75
C ALA A 113 -3.64 12.12 -0.61
N ILE A 114 -4.24 12.42 0.54
CA ILE A 114 -5.69 12.28 0.75
C ILE A 114 -6.48 13.24 -0.16
N LEU A 115 -6.06 14.51 -0.27
CA LEU A 115 -6.70 15.49 -1.15
C LEU A 115 -6.60 15.09 -2.62
N LYS A 116 -5.45 14.57 -3.06
CA LYS A 116 -5.26 14.07 -4.41
C LYS A 116 -6.17 12.88 -4.71
N ARG A 117 -6.23 11.91 -3.80
CA ARG A 117 -7.05 10.69 -3.95
C ARG A 117 -8.56 10.98 -3.91
N SER A 118 -8.98 12.02 -3.20
CA SER A 118 -10.37 12.49 -3.20
C SER A 118 -10.71 13.42 -4.38
N HIS A 119 -9.75 13.66 -5.28
CA HIS A 119 -9.89 14.62 -6.40
C HIS A 119 -10.15 16.07 -5.96
N LEU A 120 -9.82 16.42 -4.71
CA LEU A 120 -10.00 17.77 -4.16
C LEU A 120 -8.77 18.67 -4.41
N SER A 121 -7.60 18.10 -4.70
CA SER A 121 -6.36 18.86 -4.96
C SER A 121 -6.36 19.63 -6.30
N GLY A 122 -7.39 19.47 -7.14
CA GLY A 122 -7.52 20.14 -8.44
C GLY A 122 -8.37 21.42 -8.42
N GLY A 123 -8.92 21.80 -7.27
CA GLY A 123 -9.71 23.03 -7.11
C GLY A 123 -8.81 24.21 -6.76
N ASN A 124 -8.83 25.25 -7.58
CA ASN A 124 -8.29 26.58 -7.27
C ASN A 124 -8.75 27.04 -5.86
N LEU A 125 -7.92 26.83 -4.84
CA LEU A 125 -8.08 27.47 -3.52
C LEU A 125 -7.63 28.95 -3.54
N ASN A 126 -7.16 29.45 -4.69
CA ASN A 126 -6.88 30.85 -4.95
C ASN A 126 -8.03 31.55 -5.68
N ASN A 127 -9.21 31.61 -5.07
CA ASN A 127 -10.20 32.64 -5.39
C ASN A 127 -11.03 32.95 -4.15
N GLY A 128 -10.52 33.87 -3.33
CA GLY A 128 -11.15 34.23 -2.07
C GLY A 128 -10.63 35.54 -1.47
N LYS A 129 -10.73 36.63 -2.25
CA LYS A 129 -10.62 38.06 -1.88
C LYS A 129 -9.26 38.61 -1.44
#